data_AF-A0A520TUQ8-F1
#
_entry.id   AF-A0A520TUQ8-F1
#
_cell.length_a   1.000
_cell.length_b   1.000
_cell.length_c   1.000
_cell.angle_alpha   90.00
_cell.angle_beta   90.00
_cell.angle_gamma   90.00
#
_symmetry.space_group_name_H-M   'P 1'
#
loop_
_entity.id
_entity.type
_entity.pdbx_description
1 polymer ?
#
loop_
_entity_poly.entity_id
_entity_poly.type
_entity_poly.pdbx_seq_one_letter_code
_entity_poly.pdbx_strand_id
1 'polypeptide(L)'
;MSITLSKESIYIVLGGGVLETGDLPDYVISRLDLVSTIASKNDLIITSSSFSLNLPPKRDGQGYPIFECVEMAKNLKERDLENVICEGWSHDTIGSAIFCRMILDNLFDEMKTLNVVTSDFHFLRTKEIFNWAFEELRPKKFKLNFHNVKSSRNHKNTIKDRLIQEEQSINSFRKNFKHIKTISSALRYLLLNHDNYNTSFSSKNRDFTNNPMY
;
A
#
# COMPACT_ATOMS: atom_id res chain seq x y z
N MET A 1 -17.32 -33.75 -0.09
CA MET A 1 -18.20 -32.68 -0.60
C MET A 1 -17.27 -31.55 -1.02
N SER A 2 -16.96 -31.46 -2.32
CA SER A 2 -16.00 -30.48 -2.82
C SER A 2 -16.72 -29.13 -2.90
N ILE A 3 -16.34 -28.18 -2.04
CA ILE A 3 -16.81 -26.80 -2.17
C ILE A 3 -16.09 -26.26 -3.41
N THR A 4 -16.85 -26.12 -4.50
CA THR A 4 -16.40 -25.39 -5.68
C THR A 4 -16.27 -23.93 -5.26
N LEU A 5 -15.07 -23.53 -4.81
CA LEU A 5 -14.73 -22.14 -4.59
C LEU A 5 -14.95 -21.42 -5.92
N SER A 6 -15.98 -20.58 -6.00
CA SER A 6 -16.04 -19.53 -7.01
C SER A 6 -14.68 -18.83 -7.00
N LYS A 7 -14.11 -18.57 -8.18
CA LYS A 7 -12.72 -18.11 -8.32
C LYS A 7 -12.53 -16.79 -7.57
N GLU A 8 -12.14 -16.86 -6.30
CA GLU A 8 -11.90 -15.72 -5.42
C GLU A 8 -10.80 -14.86 -6.05
N SER A 9 -11.16 -13.62 -6.37
CA SER A 9 -10.22 -12.60 -6.77
C SER A 9 -9.61 -11.97 -5.51
N ILE A 10 -8.38 -11.49 -5.66
CA ILE A 10 -7.65 -10.86 -4.56
C ILE A 10 -7.31 -9.44 -4.99
N TYR A 11 -7.63 -8.47 -4.14
CA TYR A 11 -7.36 -7.06 -4.38
C TYR A 11 -6.37 -6.54 -3.35
N ILE A 12 -5.39 -5.76 -3.79
CA ILE A 12 -4.51 -4.98 -2.93
C ILE A 12 -4.81 -3.51 -3.19
N VAL A 13 -5.37 -2.81 -2.21
CA VAL A 13 -5.74 -1.40 -2.31
C VAL A 13 -4.71 -0.58 -1.55
N LEU A 14 -4.00 0.28 -2.27
CA LEU A 14 -3.00 1.14 -1.66
C LEU A 14 -3.63 2.33 -0.96
N GLY A 15 -2.97 2.77 0.10
CA GLY A 15 -3.25 3.93 0.92
C GLY A 15 -2.65 5.17 0.30
N GLY A 16 -2.90 6.29 0.94
CA GLY A 16 -2.49 7.57 0.43
C GLY A 16 -2.60 8.70 1.43
N GLY A 17 -2.57 8.39 2.72
CA GLY A 17 -2.77 9.33 3.82
C GLY A 17 -4.21 9.39 4.32
N VAL A 18 -4.36 10.09 5.44
CA VAL A 18 -5.62 10.57 6.01
C VAL A 18 -5.57 12.10 6.13
N LEU A 19 -6.73 12.74 6.07
CA LEU A 19 -6.87 14.18 6.28
C LEU A 19 -6.68 14.53 7.77
N GLU A 20 -6.52 15.82 8.09
CA GLU A 20 -6.44 16.27 9.49
C GLU A 20 -7.69 15.91 10.31
N THR A 21 -8.83 15.75 9.64
CA THR A 21 -10.09 15.30 10.25
C THR A 21 -10.10 13.82 10.58
N GLY A 22 -9.12 13.04 10.10
CA GLY A 22 -9.09 11.58 10.15
C GLY A 22 -9.74 10.91 8.93
N ASP A 23 -10.45 11.67 8.09
CA ASP A 23 -11.13 11.13 6.91
C ASP A 23 -10.15 10.70 5.81
N LEU A 24 -10.61 9.79 4.94
CA LEU A 24 -9.88 9.40 3.74
C LEU A 24 -9.92 10.51 2.67
N PRO A 25 -8.80 10.82 2.01
CA PRO A 25 -8.79 11.74 0.89
C PRO A 25 -9.57 11.22 -0.33
N ASP A 26 -10.09 12.12 -1.17
CA ASP A 26 -10.90 11.79 -2.37
C ASP A 26 -10.28 10.75 -3.31
N TYR A 27 -8.96 10.80 -3.51
CA TYR A 27 -8.27 9.85 -4.38
C TYR A 27 -8.09 8.47 -3.76
N VAL A 28 -8.20 8.34 -2.44
CA VAL A 28 -8.29 7.05 -1.74
C VAL A 28 -9.73 6.54 -1.83
N ILE A 29 -10.72 7.39 -1.56
CA ILE A 29 -12.15 7.06 -1.77
C ILE A 29 -12.40 6.55 -3.19
N SER A 30 -11.83 7.21 -4.20
CA SER A 30 -11.93 6.77 -5.60
C SER A 30 -11.40 5.35 -5.84
N ARG A 31 -10.36 4.92 -5.11
CA ARG A 31 -9.83 3.54 -5.19
C ARG A 31 -10.83 2.56 -4.60
N LEU A 32 -11.43 2.92 -3.46
CA LEU A 32 -12.43 2.11 -2.77
C LEU A 32 -13.73 2.00 -3.57
N ASP A 33 -14.15 3.08 -4.23
CA ASP A 33 -15.32 3.06 -5.11
C ASP A 33 -15.11 2.14 -6.31
N LEU A 34 -13.92 2.17 -6.92
CA LEU A 34 -13.57 1.24 -7.99
C LEU A 34 -13.62 -0.20 -7.49
N VAL A 35 -12.96 -0.51 -6.36
CA VAL A 35 -12.94 -1.86 -5.78
C VAL A 35 -14.36 -2.33 -5.50
N SER A 36 -15.21 -1.46 -4.95
CA SER A 36 -16.61 -1.78 -4.63
C SER A 36 -17.48 -2.02 -5.87
N THR A 37 -17.04 -1.55 -7.03
CA THR A 37 -17.71 -1.81 -8.31
C THR A 37 -17.29 -3.14 -8.92
N ILE A 38 -16.05 -3.59 -8.67
CA ILE A 38 -15.46 -4.75 -9.38
C ILE A 38 -15.26 -5.99 -8.50
N ALA A 39 -15.28 -5.85 -7.18
CA ALA A 39 -15.15 -6.94 -6.22
C ALA A 39 -16.53 -7.47 -5.80
N SER A 40 -16.58 -8.76 -5.50
CA SER A 40 -17.72 -9.44 -4.90
C SER A 40 -17.50 -9.63 -3.39
N LYS A 41 -18.56 -9.95 -2.65
CA LYS A 41 -18.51 -10.18 -1.20
C LYS A 41 -17.58 -11.35 -0.78
N ASN A 42 -17.29 -12.26 -1.70
CA ASN A 42 -16.42 -13.41 -1.46
C ASN A 42 -14.94 -13.11 -1.77
N ASP A 43 -14.65 -12.01 -2.45
CA ASP A 43 -13.27 -11.68 -2.81
C ASP A 43 -12.47 -11.21 -1.60
N LEU A 44 -11.18 -11.51 -1.58
CA LEU A 44 -10.28 -11.06 -0.53
C LEU A 44 -9.73 -9.68 -0.88
N ILE A 45 -9.81 -8.75 0.05
CA ILE A 45 -9.27 -7.41 -0.12
C ILE A 45 -8.21 -7.14 0.95
N ILE A 46 -7.04 -6.69 0.54
CA ILE A 46 -5.98 -6.21 1.42
C ILE A 46 -5.88 -4.70 1.28
N THR A 47 -6.15 -3.98 2.35
CA THR A 47 -5.92 -2.54 2.45
C THR A 47 -4.54 -2.30 3.07
N SER A 48 -3.67 -1.57 2.39
CA SER A 48 -2.32 -1.21 2.85
C SER A 48 -2.17 0.29 2.65
N SER A 49 -1.73 1.14 3.57
CA SER A 49 -0.64 0.96 4.52
C SER A 49 -1.00 1.50 5.92
N SER A 50 -0.03 1.66 6.83
CA SER A 50 -0.26 2.32 8.12
C SER A 50 -0.40 3.84 8.00
N PHE A 51 0.71 4.56 7.92
CA PHE A 51 0.82 6.00 7.68
C PHE A 51 2.22 6.31 7.14
N SER A 52 2.36 7.42 6.42
CA SER A 52 3.67 7.88 5.95
C SER A 52 4.47 8.55 7.06
N LEU A 53 5.77 8.26 7.14
CA LEU A 53 6.70 8.97 8.04
C LEU A 53 7.15 10.34 7.51
N ASN A 54 6.68 10.75 6.33
CA ASN A 54 6.93 12.08 5.77
C ASN A 54 6.10 13.18 6.44
N LEU A 55 5.04 12.80 7.16
CA LEU A 55 4.18 13.70 7.91
C LEU A 55 3.98 13.12 9.31
N PRO A 56 3.75 13.97 10.34
CA PRO A 56 3.34 13.47 11.65
C PRO A 56 2.09 12.58 11.52
N PRO A 57 2.05 11.40 12.16
CA PRO A 57 0.87 10.54 12.16
C PRO A 57 -0.33 11.32 12.71
N LYS A 58 -1.45 11.25 12.01
CA LYS A 58 -2.70 11.85 12.49
C LYS A 58 -3.25 11.02 13.62
N ARG A 59 -3.90 11.68 14.58
CA ARG A 59 -4.39 11.05 15.80
C ARG A 59 -5.90 11.21 15.91
N ASP A 60 -6.55 10.21 16.48
CA ASP A 60 -7.98 10.26 16.78
C ASP A 60 -8.27 11.18 17.98
N GLY A 61 -9.55 11.31 18.34
CA GLY A 61 -9.99 12.12 19.48
C GLY A 61 -9.46 11.66 20.85
N GLN A 62 -8.86 10.47 20.93
CA GLN A 62 -8.22 9.91 22.12
C GLN A 62 -6.68 9.99 22.06
N GLY A 63 -6.12 10.53 20.98
CA GLY A 63 -4.68 10.67 20.79
C GLY A 63 -3.99 9.44 20.19
N TYR A 64 -4.72 8.40 19.76
CA TYR A 64 -4.13 7.23 19.11
C TYR A 64 -3.86 7.48 17.62
N PRO A 65 -2.76 6.95 17.04
CA PRO A 65 -2.51 7.08 15.61
C PRO A 65 -3.62 6.46 14.77
N ILE A 66 -4.01 7.17 13.70
CA ILE A 66 -4.96 6.71 12.70
C ILE A 66 -4.19 5.95 11.62
N PHE A 67 -4.65 4.73 11.31
CA PHE A 67 -4.05 3.86 10.30
C PHE A 67 -4.89 3.90 9.02
N GLU A 68 -4.27 4.23 7.90
CA GLU A 68 -4.93 4.32 6.58
C GLU A 68 -5.62 3.01 6.20
N CYS A 69 -4.98 1.86 6.45
CA CYS A 69 -5.56 0.54 6.17
C CYS A 69 -6.86 0.29 6.97
N VAL A 70 -6.92 0.75 8.22
CA VAL A 70 -8.11 0.58 9.07
C VAL A 70 -9.25 1.47 8.56
N GLU A 71 -8.97 2.74 8.23
CA GLU A 71 -10.00 3.63 7.71
C GLU A 71 -10.52 3.17 6.34
N MET A 72 -9.64 2.66 5.46
CA MET A 72 -10.06 2.04 4.21
C MET A 72 -10.94 0.80 4.43
N ALA A 73 -10.58 -0.06 5.38
CA ALA A 73 -11.36 -1.27 5.68
C ALA A 73 -12.74 -0.94 6.26
N LYS A 74 -12.85 0.04 7.16
CA LYS A 74 -14.14 0.54 7.68
C LYS A 74 -15.03 1.01 6.53
N ASN A 75 -14.46 1.79 5.62
CA ASN A 75 -15.20 2.34 4.48
C ASN A 75 -15.63 1.23 3.49
N LEU A 76 -14.84 0.18 3.28
CA LEU A 76 -15.26 -1.00 2.49
C LEU A 76 -16.35 -1.82 3.17
N LYS A 77 -16.30 -1.95 4.50
CA LYS A 77 -17.33 -2.63 5.27
C LYS A 77 -18.69 -1.95 5.15
N GLU A 78 -18.72 -0.62 5.11
CA GLU A 78 -19.94 0.17 4.83
C GLU A 78 -20.53 -0.10 3.43
N ARG A 79 -19.75 -0.69 2.52
CA ARG A 79 -20.15 -1.11 1.17
C ARG A 79 -20.34 -2.62 1.04
N ASP A 80 -20.61 -3.31 2.16
CA ASP A 80 -20.81 -4.77 2.25
C ASP A 80 -19.60 -5.63 1.82
N LEU A 81 -18.38 -5.10 1.84
CA LEU A 81 -17.16 -5.86 1.58
C LEU A 81 -16.46 -6.15 2.91
N GLU A 82 -16.71 -7.33 3.47
CA GLU A 82 -16.28 -7.70 4.82
C GLU A 82 -15.00 -8.56 4.86
N ASN A 83 -14.65 -9.24 3.76
CA ASN A 83 -13.44 -10.06 3.67
C ASN A 83 -12.19 -9.18 3.43
N VAL A 84 -11.84 -8.38 4.45
CA VAL A 84 -10.79 -7.36 4.37
C VAL A 84 -9.67 -7.64 5.38
N ILE A 85 -8.43 -7.65 4.90
CA ILE A 85 -7.21 -7.69 5.72
C ILE A 85 -6.58 -6.29 5.76
N CYS A 86 -6.31 -5.80 6.96
CA CYS A 86 -5.58 -4.56 7.18
C CYS A 86 -4.07 -4.84 7.27
N GLU A 87 -3.30 -4.45 6.26
CA GLU A 87 -1.83 -4.47 6.30
C GLU A 87 -1.32 -3.14 6.88
N GLY A 88 -0.90 -3.16 8.15
CA GLY A 88 -0.53 -1.98 8.92
C GLY A 88 0.95 -1.87 9.29
N TRP A 89 1.85 -2.56 8.59
CA TRP A 89 3.30 -2.50 8.85
C TRP A 89 4.03 -1.59 7.88
N SER A 90 3.50 -1.39 6.68
CA SER A 90 4.11 -0.53 5.68
C SER A 90 3.97 0.96 5.99
N HIS A 91 5.02 1.72 5.68
CA HIS A 91 5.08 3.18 5.74
C HIS A 91 5.32 3.82 4.36
N ASP A 92 5.56 2.98 3.35
CA ASP A 92 5.80 3.35 1.95
C ASP A 92 5.43 2.19 1.03
N THR A 93 5.47 2.44 -0.28
CA THR A 93 5.08 1.48 -1.32
C THR A 93 5.96 0.22 -1.38
N ILE A 94 7.24 0.30 -0.99
CA ILE A 94 8.14 -0.86 -0.98
C ILE A 94 7.73 -1.80 0.15
N GLY A 95 7.48 -1.24 1.34
CA GLY A 95 6.91 -1.97 2.46
C GLY A 95 5.56 -2.57 2.12
N SER A 96 4.64 -1.80 1.51
CA SER A 96 3.33 -2.31 1.10
C SER A 96 3.47 -3.54 0.21
N ALA A 97 4.36 -3.49 -0.78
CA ALA A 97 4.59 -4.62 -1.68
C ALA A 97 5.15 -5.85 -0.94
N ILE A 98 6.12 -5.66 -0.05
CA ILE A 98 6.76 -6.76 0.70
C ILE A 98 5.80 -7.36 1.74
N PHE A 99 5.13 -6.55 2.55
CA PHE A 99 4.25 -7.06 3.61
C PHE A 99 2.97 -7.67 3.06
N CYS A 100 2.35 -7.08 2.02
CA CYS A 100 1.25 -7.75 1.32
C CYS A 100 1.70 -9.09 0.73
N ARG A 101 2.92 -9.13 0.15
CA ARG A 101 3.48 -10.38 -0.38
C ARG A 101 3.66 -11.43 0.71
N MET A 102 4.15 -11.06 1.88
CA MET A 102 4.30 -11.97 3.02
C MET A 102 2.96 -12.52 3.50
N ILE A 103 1.94 -11.68 3.63
CA ILE A 103 0.58 -12.12 3.99
C ILE A 103 0.11 -13.17 2.98
N LEU A 104 0.20 -12.87 1.69
CA LEU A 104 -0.28 -13.75 0.63
C LEU A 104 0.51 -15.05 0.50
N ASP A 105 1.84 -15.03 0.69
CA ASP A 105 2.67 -16.25 0.69
C ASP A 105 2.29 -17.23 1.81
N ASN A 106 1.70 -16.75 2.91
CA ASN A 106 1.23 -17.56 4.04
C ASN A 106 -0.24 -18.00 3.91
N LEU A 107 -1.03 -17.32 3.07
CA LEU A 107 -2.43 -17.65 2.84
C LEU A 107 -2.60 -18.64 1.67
N PHE A 108 -1.70 -18.60 0.68
CA PHE A 108 -1.84 -19.36 -0.56
C PHE A 108 -0.56 -20.10 -0.95
N ASP A 109 -0.71 -21.36 -1.31
CA ASP A 109 0.37 -22.20 -1.80
C ASP A 109 0.44 -22.26 -3.33
N GLU A 110 -0.71 -22.11 -3.98
CA GLU A 110 -0.88 -22.13 -5.41
C GLU A 110 -0.67 -20.76 -6.08
N MET A 111 -0.50 -20.79 -7.41
CA MET A 111 -0.39 -19.56 -8.18
C MET A 111 -1.72 -18.80 -8.22
N LYS A 112 -1.70 -17.52 -7.83
CA LYS A 112 -2.89 -16.62 -7.92
C LYS A 112 -2.64 -15.43 -8.85
N THR A 113 -3.72 -14.90 -9.40
CA THR A 113 -3.73 -13.59 -10.06
C THR A 113 -4.32 -12.58 -9.09
N LEU A 114 -3.63 -11.45 -8.88
CA LEU A 114 -3.99 -10.39 -7.95
C LEU A 114 -4.29 -9.09 -8.70
N ASN A 115 -5.11 -8.23 -8.12
CA ASN A 115 -5.46 -6.91 -8.65
C ASN A 115 -4.90 -5.83 -7.73
N VAL A 116 -3.94 -5.04 -8.20
CA VAL A 116 -3.38 -3.90 -7.44
C VAL A 116 -4.11 -2.62 -7.84
N VAL A 117 -4.68 -1.92 -6.87
CA VAL A 117 -5.47 -0.71 -7.07
C VAL A 117 -4.74 0.51 -6.47
N THR A 118 -4.52 1.52 -7.30
CA THR A 118 -3.79 2.74 -6.93
C THR A 118 -4.33 3.97 -7.66
N SER A 119 -3.76 5.15 -7.43
CA SER A 119 -4.08 6.34 -8.21
C SER A 119 -3.16 6.50 -9.42
N ASP A 120 -3.63 7.18 -10.45
CA ASP A 120 -2.90 7.49 -11.68
C ASP A 120 -1.51 8.10 -11.47
N PHE A 121 -1.37 9.10 -10.60
CA PHE A 121 -0.08 9.72 -10.29
C PHE A 121 0.93 8.75 -9.68
N HIS A 122 0.46 7.72 -8.96
CA HIS A 122 1.30 6.75 -8.26
C HIS A 122 1.52 5.46 -9.08
N PHE A 123 0.86 5.36 -10.23
CA PHE A 123 0.73 4.11 -10.97
C PHE A 123 2.06 3.54 -11.43
N LEU A 124 2.94 4.35 -12.02
CA LEU A 124 4.22 3.87 -12.57
C LEU A 124 5.12 3.27 -11.48
N ARG A 125 5.26 4.00 -10.37
CA ARG A 125 6.05 3.55 -9.21
C ARG A 125 5.43 2.31 -8.57
N THR A 126 4.12 2.30 -8.38
CA THR A 126 3.39 1.13 -7.87
C THR A 126 3.66 -0.08 -8.74
N LYS A 127 3.46 0.04 -10.06
CA LYS A 127 3.61 -1.05 -11.02
C LYS A 127 4.99 -1.66 -10.99
N GLU A 128 6.04 -0.82 -11.00
CA GLU A 128 7.41 -1.32 -11.00
C GLU A 128 7.78 -2.03 -9.70
N ILE A 129 7.42 -1.46 -8.55
CA ILE A 129 7.73 -2.03 -7.22
C ILE A 129 6.94 -3.33 -7.01
N PHE A 130 5.65 -3.35 -7.34
CA PHE A 130 4.83 -4.54 -7.16
C PHE A 130 5.23 -5.66 -8.13
N ASN A 131 5.53 -5.35 -9.40
CA ASN A 131 6.08 -6.36 -10.32
C ASN A 131 7.38 -6.96 -9.79
N TRP A 132 8.26 -6.13 -9.24
CA TRP A 132 9.47 -6.62 -8.59
C TRP A 132 9.14 -7.59 -7.45
N ALA A 133 8.31 -7.16 -6.49
CA ALA A 133 7.99 -7.96 -5.30
C ALA A 133 7.23 -9.26 -5.60
N PHE A 134 6.33 -9.25 -6.59
CA PHE A 134 5.43 -10.37 -6.85
C PHE A 134 5.88 -11.28 -8.00
N GLU A 135 6.46 -10.73 -9.06
CA GLU A 135 6.77 -11.46 -10.29
C GLU A 135 8.28 -11.66 -10.53
N GLU A 136 9.15 -10.88 -9.87
CA GLU A 136 10.62 -11.02 -10.01
C GLU A 136 11.27 -11.71 -8.82
N LEU A 137 10.87 -11.38 -7.59
CA LEU A 137 11.35 -12.06 -6.40
C LEU A 137 10.92 -13.54 -6.39
N ARG A 138 11.82 -14.40 -5.91
CA ARG A 138 11.54 -15.83 -5.72
C ARG A 138 11.03 -16.12 -4.29
N PRO A 139 10.14 -17.11 -4.12
CA PRO A 139 9.48 -17.91 -5.16
C PRO A 139 8.40 -17.12 -5.91
N LYS A 140 8.17 -17.43 -7.19
CA LYS A 140 7.14 -16.76 -7.99
C LYS A 140 5.79 -17.46 -7.84
N LYS A 141 4.89 -16.89 -7.03
CA LYS A 141 3.54 -17.42 -6.80
C LYS A 141 2.42 -16.55 -7.38
N PHE A 142 2.71 -15.33 -7.82
CA PHE A 142 1.65 -14.38 -8.16
C PHE A 142 1.85 -13.75 -9.52
N LYS A 143 0.73 -13.43 -10.18
CA LYS A 143 0.65 -12.55 -11.35
C LYS A 143 -0.18 -11.33 -11.00
N LEU A 144 0.19 -10.18 -11.55
CA LEU A 144 -0.46 -8.92 -11.21
C LEU A 144 -1.23 -8.32 -12.39
N ASN A 145 -2.46 -7.92 -12.09
CA ASN A 145 -3.20 -6.91 -12.84
C ASN A 145 -3.14 -5.59 -12.08
N PHE A 146 -3.16 -4.47 -12.80
CA PHE A 146 -3.13 -3.15 -12.19
C PHE A 146 -4.33 -2.33 -12.64
N HIS A 147 -4.94 -1.64 -11.68
CA HIS A 147 -6.04 -0.72 -11.89
C HIS A 147 -5.66 0.63 -11.29
N ASN A 148 -5.85 1.70 -12.06
CA ASN A 148 -5.63 3.05 -11.58
C ASN A 148 -6.88 3.91 -11.71
N VAL A 149 -7.11 4.72 -10.68
CA VAL A 149 -8.18 5.72 -10.68
C VAL A 149 -7.60 7.11 -10.88
N LYS A 150 -8.34 7.94 -11.62
CA LYS A 150 -7.96 9.32 -11.86
C LYS A 150 -8.05 10.10 -10.55
N SER A 151 -6.99 10.76 -10.16
CA SER A 151 -7.03 11.61 -8.97
C SER A 151 -7.86 12.88 -9.23
N SER A 152 -8.65 13.31 -8.25
CA SER A 152 -9.41 14.57 -8.31
C SER A 152 -8.45 15.75 -8.51
N ARG A 153 -8.80 16.70 -9.38
CA ARG A 153 -7.94 17.84 -9.77
C ARG A 153 -7.58 18.80 -8.61
N ASN A 154 -8.24 18.72 -7.46
CA ASN A 154 -8.10 19.65 -6.33
C ASN A 154 -6.87 19.39 -5.43
N HIS A 155 -5.80 18.80 -5.98
CA HIS A 155 -4.61 18.52 -5.21
C HIS A 155 -3.70 19.75 -5.08
N LYS A 156 -3.30 20.07 -3.85
CA LYS A 156 -2.54 21.28 -3.49
C LYS A 156 -1.13 21.36 -4.10
N ASN A 157 -0.55 20.24 -4.51
CA ASN A 157 0.75 20.23 -5.19
C ASN A 157 0.58 20.41 -6.69
N THR A 158 1.46 21.19 -7.32
CA THR A 158 1.47 21.26 -8.78
C THR A 158 1.74 19.85 -9.33
N ILE A 159 1.06 19.48 -10.42
CA ILE A 159 1.23 18.18 -11.08
C ILE A 159 2.72 17.90 -11.37
N LYS A 160 3.48 18.96 -11.66
CA LYS A 160 4.91 18.91 -11.97
C LYS A 160 5.77 18.44 -10.79
N ASP A 161 5.57 19.00 -9.60
CA ASP A 161 6.36 18.63 -8.41
C ASP A 161 6.13 17.16 -8.05
N ARG A 162 4.89 16.70 -8.22
CA ARG A 162 4.52 15.31 -7.98
C ARG A 162 5.19 14.35 -8.97
N LEU A 163 5.24 14.70 -10.24
CA LEU A 163 5.92 13.88 -11.26
C LEU A 163 7.42 13.75 -10.96
N ILE A 164 8.07 14.86 -10.57
CA ILE A 164 9.48 14.85 -10.17
C ILE A 164 9.69 13.94 -8.95
N GLN A 165 8.84 14.06 -7.93
CA GLN A 165 8.94 13.24 -6.73
C GLN A 165 8.74 11.75 -7.03
N GLU A 166 7.79 11.39 -7.90
CA GLU A 166 7.55 10.00 -8.29
C GLU A 166 8.75 9.43 -9.08
N GLU A 167 9.37 10.23 -9.95
CA GLU A 167 10.59 9.84 -10.68
C GLU A 167 11.80 9.67 -9.74
N GLN A 168 11.99 10.58 -8.78
CA GLN A 168 13.06 10.42 -7.78
C GLN A 168 12.84 9.17 -6.93
N SER A 169 11.59 8.89 -6.55
CA SER A 169 11.23 7.74 -5.75
C SER A 169 11.46 6.41 -6.51
N ILE A 170 11.09 6.33 -7.79
CA ILE A 170 11.32 5.13 -8.60
C ILE A 170 12.81 4.90 -8.84
N ASN A 171 13.60 5.96 -9.04
CA ASN A 171 15.05 5.84 -9.21
C ASN A 171 15.75 5.41 -7.92
N SER A 172 15.30 5.90 -6.75
CA SER A 172 15.76 5.43 -5.45
C SER A 172 15.48 3.93 -5.26
N PHE A 173 14.27 3.49 -5.60
CA PHE A 173 13.92 2.06 -5.58
C PHE A 173 14.85 1.22 -6.48
N ARG A 174 15.06 1.65 -7.73
CA ARG A 174 15.93 0.95 -8.69
C ARG A 174 17.34 0.77 -8.15
N LYS A 175 17.90 1.83 -7.57
CA LYS A 175 19.24 1.83 -6.98
C LYS A 175 19.33 0.86 -5.79
N ASN A 176 18.36 0.90 -4.89
CA ASN A 176 18.48 0.29 -3.56
C ASN A 176 17.88 -1.13 -3.46
N PHE A 177 16.86 -1.48 -4.25
CA PHE A 177 16.12 -2.74 -4.07
C PHE A 177 16.09 -3.65 -5.31
N LYS A 178 16.11 -3.09 -6.52
CA LYS A 178 15.84 -3.85 -7.76
C LYS A 178 16.81 -5.01 -8.02
N HIS A 179 18.02 -4.93 -7.47
CA HIS A 179 19.03 -5.98 -7.57
C HIS A 179 18.73 -7.20 -6.68
N ILE A 180 17.90 -7.06 -5.64
CA ILE A 180 17.51 -8.15 -4.72
C ILE A 180 16.53 -9.10 -5.43
N LYS A 181 16.70 -10.43 -5.23
CA LYS A 181 16.01 -11.48 -6.01
C LYS A 181 15.18 -12.49 -5.21
N THR A 182 15.17 -12.41 -3.88
CA THR A 182 14.34 -13.28 -3.03
C THR A 182 13.54 -12.46 -2.03
N ILE A 183 12.34 -12.93 -1.67
CA ILE A 183 11.49 -12.24 -0.69
C ILE A 183 12.17 -12.13 0.68
N SER A 184 12.86 -13.18 1.14
CA SER A 184 13.57 -13.16 2.42
C SER A 184 14.72 -12.15 2.46
N SER A 185 15.49 -12.02 1.37
CA SER A 185 16.55 -11.00 1.29
C SER A 185 15.97 -9.59 1.18
N ALA A 186 14.85 -9.43 0.47
CA ALA A 186 14.15 -8.15 0.35
C ALA A 186 13.62 -7.68 1.69
N LEU A 187 12.96 -8.57 2.45
CA LEU A 187 12.48 -8.30 3.80
C LEU A 187 13.64 -7.96 4.75
N ARG A 188 14.71 -8.76 4.73
CA ARG A 188 15.89 -8.49 5.57
C ARG A 188 16.49 -7.12 5.26
N TYR A 189 16.63 -6.78 3.99
CA TYR A 189 17.16 -5.48 3.58
C TYR A 189 16.23 -4.33 3.97
N LEU A 190 14.91 -4.49 3.79
CA LEU A 190 13.91 -3.52 4.23
C LEU A 190 14.08 -3.20 5.72
N LEU A 191 14.07 -4.23 6.57
CA LEU A 191 14.08 -4.06 8.03
C LEU A 191 15.42 -3.55 8.60
N LEU A 192 16.54 -3.83 7.93
CA LEU A 192 17.86 -3.43 8.42
C LEU A 192 18.37 -2.12 7.81
N ASN A 193 18.01 -1.83 6.55
CA ASN A 193 18.66 -0.76 5.77
C ASN A 193 17.73 0.37 5.37
N HIS A 194 16.41 0.20 5.44
CA HIS A 194 15.47 1.24 5.07
C HIS A 194 15.04 2.06 6.28
N ASP A 195 15.24 3.38 6.23
CA ASP A 195 15.06 4.28 7.39
C ASP A 195 13.66 4.25 7.99
N ASN A 196 12.64 3.89 7.20
CA ASN A 196 11.28 3.73 7.72
C ASN A 196 11.06 2.48 8.59
N TYR A 197 12.01 1.54 8.65
CA TYR A 197 11.81 0.23 9.31
C TYR A 197 12.96 -0.20 10.21
N ASN A 198 14.06 0.55 10.25
CA ASN A 198 15.19 0.29 11.13
C ASN A 198 15.17 1.21 12.35
N THR A 199 16.25 1.19 13.14
CA THR A 199 16.38 2.00 14.37
C THR A 199 16.37 3.51 14.12
N SER A 200 16.59 3.98 12.89
CA SER A 200 16.44 5.39 12.55
C SER A 200 14.98 5.83 12.57
N PHE A 201 14.06 4.91 12.21
CA PHE A 201 12.61 5.11 12.09
C PHE A 201 12.22 6.54 11.69
N SER A 202 12.70 6.98 10.52
CA SER A 202 12.62 8.36 10.08
C SER A 202 12.40 8.45 8.57
N SER A 203 11.95 9.62 8.12
CA SER A 203 11.93 9.98 6.71
C SER A 203 12.81 11.22 6.48
N LYS A 204 13.31 11.38 5.25
CA LYS A 204 14.07 12.58 4.86
C LYS A 204 13.25 13.88 4.97
N ASN A 205 11.92 13.77 5.05
CA ASN A 205 11.00 14.89 5.17
C ASN A 205 10.50 15.09 6.61
N ARG A 206 11.05 14.36 7.58
CA ARG A 206 10.66 14.47 8.98
C ARG A 206 11.27 15.73 9.58
N ASP A 207 10.42 16.72 9.84
CA ASP A 207 10.80 17.92 10.59
C ASP A 207 10.66 17.66 12.09
N PHE A 208 11.79 17.63 12.80
CA PHE A 208 11.85 17.42 14.26
C PHE A 208 11.57 18.69 15.07
N THR A 209 11.37 19.84 14.42
CA THR A 209 11.29 21.12 15.12
C THR A 209 9.98 21.35 15.88
N ASN A 210 8.92 20.57 15.61
CA ASN A 210 7.57 20.87 16.12
C ASN A 210 6.79 19.70 16.75
N ASN A 211 7.41 18.55 17.05
CA ASN A 211 6.67 17.49 17.74
C ASN A 211 7.61 16.52 18.46
N PRO A 212 7.76 16.60 19.79
CA PRO A 212 8.33 15.49 20.51
C PRO A 212 7.35 14.32 20.38
N MET A 213 7.80 13.23 19.73
CA MET A 213 7.23 11.95 20.10
C MET A 213 7.60 11.77 21.57
N TYR A 214 6.58 11.68 22.42
CA TYR A 214 6.57 11.71 23.89
C TYR A 214 6.37 13.10 24.50
#